data_AF-A0AAP4A862-F1
#
_entry.id   AF-A0AAP4A862-F1
#
_cell.length_a   1.000
_cell.length_b   1.000
_cell.length_c   1.000
_cell.angle_alpha   90.00
_cell.angle_beta   90.00
_cell.angle_gamma   90.00
#
_symmetry.space_group_name_H-M   'P 1'
#
loop_
_entity.id
_entity.type
_entity.pdbx_description
1 polymer ?
#
loop_
_entity_poly.entity_id
_entity_poly.type
_entity_poly.pdbx_seq_one_letter_code
_entity_poly.pdbx_strand_id
1 'polypeptide(L)'
;MHYCLKTVGTALAPTVSQFSFFPGVHPIPGAITGALVGIIVGFILPPIAKNASRLHSGFSLYNVGFAGGIIAIAVMSLMRAVGHDFETNSIWHKGNNILYMLFLFTISAYFIICSLILDKSKKSVLKDQIGINKEHGIFPSDFFSIYGSSCYFNMGVLCIFSTLFVLLINGDLNGPTIGAIFSMAGFGCYGKNLANSVPLIIGASLASLISISDINSPVTVVCILFSTGLAPISGYYGWPYGIIAGFLHIFMVFNIGQLHGGLNLYNNGLAGGFVAAIIVPVIESLQVTNTKNNLKKSSKSPPISLGIKKEAD
;
A
#
# COMPACT_ATOMS: atom_id res chain seq x y z
N MET A 1 10.33 11.09 -13.20
CA MET A 1 9.30 10.03 -13.18
C MET A 1 9.67 8.78 -14.01
N HIS A 2 10.17 8.90 -15.25
CA HIS A 2 10.57 7.74 -16.07
C HIS A 2 11.69 6.87 -15.46
N TYR A 3 12.65 7.46 -14.72
CA TYR A 3 13.73 6.68 -14.08
C TYR A 3 13.25 5.89 -12.84
N CYS A 4 12.32 6.41 -12.04
CA CYS A 4 11.74 5.66 -10.91
C CYS A 4 10.85 4.48 -11.36
N LEU A 5 10.20 4.57 -12.52
CA LEU A 5 9.41 3.44 -13.04
C LEU A 5 10.29 2.27 -13.47
N LYS A 6 11.54 2.52 -13.91
CA LYS A 6 12.49 1.47 -14.32
C LYS A 6 13.00 0.63 -13.13
N THR A 7 13.17 1.23 -11.95
CA THR A 7 13.62 0.50 -10.74
C THR A 7 12.54 -0.34 -10.06
N VAL A 8 11.26 -0.14 -10.40
CA VAL A 8 10.12 -0.87 -9.80
C VAL A 8 9.66 -2.05 -10.69
N GLY A 9 10.34 -2.30 -11.83
CA GLY A 9 10.15 -3.50 -12.66
C GLY A 9 10.53 -4.82 -11.96
N THR A 10 11.20 -4.73 -10.81
CA THR A 10 11.53 -5.90 -9.96
C THR A 10 10.30 -6.62 -9.42
N ALA A 11 9.11 -6.00 -9.47
CA ALA A 11 7.83 -6.66 -9.17
C ALA A 11 7.63 -7.98 -9.95
N LEU A 12 8.16 -8.04 -11.18
CA LEU A 12 8.05 -9.18 -12.09
C LEU A 12 9.37 -9.96 -12.22
N ALA A 13 10.31 -9.78 -11.29
CA ALA A 13 11.53 -10.58 -11.24
C ALA A 13 11.27 -12.11 -11.23
N PRO A 14 10.23 -12.66 -10.55
CA PRO A 14 9.94 -14.08 -10.63
C PRO A 14 9.54 -14.50 -12.05
N THR A 15 8.88 -13.63 -12.81
CA THR A 15 8.60 -13.88 -14.23
C THR A 15 9.91 -14.07 -15.00
N VAL A 16 10.89 -13.17 -14.82
CA VAL A 16 12.20 -13.31 -15.46
C VAL A 16 12.90 -14.61 -15.04
N SER A 17 12.87 -14.95 -13.74
CA SER A 17 13.49 -16.17 -13.23
C SER A 17 12.84 -17.45 -13.76
N GLN A 18 11.50 -17.52 -13.81
CA GLN A 18 10.77 -18.70 -14.30
C GLN A 18 11.08 -18.98 -15.78
N PHE A 19 11.19 -17.93 -16.61
CA PHE A 19 11.58 -18.08 -18.01
C PHE A 19 13.10 -18.34 -18.20
N SER A 20 13.94 -17.88 -17.26
CA SER A 20 15.38 -18.14 -17.29
C SER A 20 15.74 -19.58 -16.97
N PHE A 21 15.01 -20.17 -16.02
CA PHE A 21 15.26 -21.52 -15.49
C PHE A 21 14.14 -22.49 -15.86
N PHE A 22 13.52 -22.27 -17.02
CA PHE A 22 12.38 -23.08 -17.46
C PHE A 22 12.77 -24.56 -17.57
N PRO A 23 11.97 -25.50 -17.03
CA PRO A 23 12.32 -26.91 -17.05
C PRO A 23 12.58 -27.44 -18.46
N GLY A 24 13.69 -28.16 -18.64
CA GLY A 24 14.08 -28.76 -19.93
C GLY A 24 14.79 -27.82 -20.91
N VAL A 25 15.02 -26.55 -20.57
CA VAL A 25 15.78 -25.60 -21.40
C VAL A 25 17.23 -25.49 -20.91
N HIS A 26 18.19 -25.49 -21.84
CA HIS A 26 19.60 -25.30 -21.51
C HIS A 26 19.85 -23.91 -20.87
N PRO A 27 20.75 -23.76 -19.87
CA PRO A 27 20.92 -22.51 -19.11
C PRO A 27 21.19 -21.27 -19.95
N ILE A 28 21.97 -21.39 -21.04
CA ILE A 28 22.32 -20.24 -21.90
C ILE A 28 21.10 -19.72 -22.69
N PRO A 29 20.39 -20.53 -23.51
CA PRO A 29 19.13 -20.11 -24.13
C PRO A 29 18.06 -19.66 -23.11
N GLY A 30 17.98 -20.31 -21.95
CA GLY A 30 17.09 -19.91 -20.86
C GLY A 30 17.38 -18.49 -20.39
N ALA A 31 18.63 -18.20 -20.03
CA ALA A 31 19.06 -16.87 -19.59
C ALA A 31 18.79 -15.77 -20.64
N ILE A 32 19.01 -16.07 -21.92
CA ILE A 32 18.67 -15.15 -23.02
C ILE A 32 17.15 -14.91 -23.07
N THR A 33 16.35 -15.97 -22.98
CA THR A 33 14.88 -15.87 -22.98
C THR A 33 14.37 -15.05 -21.81
N GLY A 34 14.86 -15.31 -20.60
CA GLY A 34 14.53 -14.52 -19.41
C GLY A 34 14.90 -13.04 -19.56
N ALA A 35 16.09 -12.74 -20.09
CA ALA A 35 16.52 -11.36 -20.34
C ALA A 35 15.58 -10.66 -21.34
N LEU A 36 15.19 -11.33 -22.43
CA LEU A 36 14.24 -10.80 -23.42
C LEU A 36 12.86 -10.54 -22.80
N VAL A 37 12.34 -11.49 -22.01
CA VAL A 37 11.07 -11.32 -21.27
C VAL A 37 11.17 -10.14 -20.31
N GLY A 38 12.28 -10.00 -19.58
CA GLY A 38 12.52 -8.88 -18.67
C GLY A 38 12.52 -7.52 -19.37
N ILE A 39 13.15 -7.44 -20.55
CA ILE A 39 13.13 -6.23 -21.40
C ILE A 39 11.70 -5.91 -21.83
N ILE A 40 10.97 -6.89 -22.37
CA ILE A 40 9.58 -6.71 -22.84
C ILE A 40 8.69 -6.22 -21.72
N VAL A 41 8.72 -6.91 -20.57
CA VAL A 41 7.95 -6.55 -19.38
C VAL A 41 8.32 -5.15 -18.90
N GLY A 42 9.61 -4.81 -18.88
CA GLY A 42 10.10 -3.48 -18.50
C GLY A 42 9.59 -2.35 -19.41
N PHE A 43 9.39 -2.61 -20.70
CA PHE A 43 8.79 -1.66 -21.64
C PHE A 43 7.26 -1.55 -21.50
N ILE A 44 6.58 -2.65 -21.19
CA ILE A 44 5.12 -2.72 -21.07
C ILE A 44 4.63 -2.16 -19.72
N LEU A 45 5.43 -2.26 -18.66
CA LEU A 45 5.02 -1.86 -17.32
C LEU A 45 4.67 -0.36 -17.18
N PRO A 46 5.46 0.61 -17.67
CA PRO A 46 5.12 2.03 -17.55
C PRO A 46 3.78 2.45 -18.17
N PRO A 47 3.42 2.08 -19.42
CA PRO A 47 2.11 2.43 -19.97
C PRO A 47 0.95 1.76 -19.24
N ILE A 48 1.13 0.52 -18.75
CA ILE A 48 0.10 -0.14 -17.94
C ILE A 48 -0.05 0.57 -16.59
N ALA A 49 1.04 0.92 -15.91
CA ALA A 49 0.99 1.65 -14.64
C ALA A 49 0.29 3.02 -14.77
N LYS A 50 0.50 3.72 -15.89
CA LYS A 50 -0.19 4.99 -16.16
C LYS A 50 -1.71 4.83 -16.28
N ASN A 51 -2.17 3.72 -16.85
CA ASN A 51 -3.60 3.44 -17.00
C ASN A 51 -4.21 2.82 -15.74
N ALA A 52 -3.44 1.98 -15.04
CA ALA A 52 -3.85 1.30 -13.82
C ALA A 52 -4.21 2.29 -12.69
N SER A 53 -3.52 3.44 -12.62
CA SER A 53 -3.81 4.48 -11.62
C SER A 53 -5.21 5.08 -11.75
N ARG A 54 -5.81 5.02 -12.96
CA ARG A 54 -7.17 5.48 -13.22
C ARG A 54 -8.23 4.51 -12.68
N LEU A 55 -7.91 3.22 -12.62
CA LEU A 55 -8.85 2.20 -12.13
C LEU A 55 -9.13 2.33 -10.64
N HIS A 56 -8.17 2.87 -9.88
CA HIS A 56 -8.30 3.06 -8.45
C HIS A 56 -8.28 4.54 -8.03
N SER A 57 -8.46 5.47 -8.97
CA SER A 57 -8.51 6.93 -8.76
C SER A 57 -7.41 7.50 -7.85
N GLY A 58 -6.19 6.94 -7.90
CA GLY A 58 -5.07 7.37 -7.04
C GLY A 58 -5.14 6.93 -5.56
N PHE A 59 -6.11 6.10 -5.16
CA PHE A 59 -6.27 5.64 -3.78
C PHE A 59 -5.39 4.44 -3.36
N SER A 60 -4.64 3.86 -4.30
CA SER A 60 -3.59 2.88 -4.01
C SER A 60 -2.22 3.49 -4.28
N LEU A 61 -1.38 3.56 -3.25
CA LEU A 61 0.00 4.00 -3.37
C LEU A 61 0.88 2.97 -4.10
N TYR A 62 0.43 1.72 -4.19
CA TYR A 62 1.17 0.61 -4.80
C TYR A 62 0.77 0.35 -6.25
N ASN A 63 0.55 1.42 -7.01
CA ASN A 63 0.10 1.36 -8.40
C ASN A 63 1.02 0.51 -9.31
N VAL A 64 2.35 0.56 -9.11
CA VAL A 64 3.25 -0.28 -9.91
C VAL A 64 3.09 -1.78 -9.58
N GLY A 65 2.84 -2.12 -8.32
CA GLY A 65 2.51 -3.50 -7.94
C GLY A 65 1.18 -3.97 -8.52
N PHE A 66 0.20 -3.07 -8.62
CA PHE A 66 -1.07 -3.34 -9.30
C PHE A 66 -0.88 -3.59 -10.79
N ALA A 67 -0.16 -2.70 -11.49
CA ALA A 67 0.17 -2.84 -12.90
C ALA A 67 0.98 -4.11 -13.19
N GLY A 68 2.00 -4.39 -12.37
CA GLY A 68 2.81 -5.60 -12.47
C GLY A 68 1.96 -6.85 -12.27
N GLY A 69 1.04 -6.83 -11.30
CA GLY A 69 0.12 -7.94 -11.09
C GLY A 69 -0.84 -8.20 -12.25
N ILE A 70 -1.36 -7.17 -12.92
CA ILE A 70 -2.16 -7.32 -14.15
C ILE A 70 -1.34 -8.02 -15.25
N ILE A 71 -0.08 -7.62 -15.43
CA ILE A 71 0.83 -8.27 -16.39
C ILE A 71 1.08 -9.73 -15.99
N ALA A 72 1.34 -9.99 -14.71
CA ALA A 72 1.58 -11.34 -14.20
C ALA A 72 0.38 -12.27 -14.42
N ILE A 73 -0.85 -11.78 -14.19
CA ILE A 73 -2.08 -12.53 -14.50
C ILE A 73 -2.15 -12.84 -15.99
N ALA A 74 -1.86 -11.86 -16.86
CA ALA A 74 -1.88 -12.08 -18.30
C ALA A 74 -0.84 -13.14 -18.72
N VAL A 75 0.40 -13.04 -18.24
CA VAL A 75 1.46 -14.02 -18.51
C VAL A 75 1.09 -15.41 -17.97
N MET A 76 0.60 -15.49 -16.73
CA MET A 76 0.20 -16.76 -16.12
C MET A 76 -0.98 -17.41 -16.86
N SER A 77 -1.93 -16.60 -17.34
CA SER A 77 -3.07 -17.11 -18.12
C SER A 77 -2.63 -17.77 -19.42
N LEU A 78 -1.64 -17.19 -20.12
CA LEU A 78 -1.04 -17.77 -21.31
C LEU A 78 -0.27 -19.06 -20.98
N MET A 79 0.45 -19.08 -19.86
CA MET A 79 1.21 -20.26 -19.45
C MET A 79 0.33 -21.44 -19.06
N ARG A 80 -0.77 -21.18 -18.35
CA ARG A 80 -1.77 -22.22 -18.04
C ARG A 80 -2.48 -22.73 -19.28
N ALA A 81 -2.73 -21.87 -20.26
CA ALA A 81 -3.34 -22.28 -21.53
C ALA A 81 -2.48 -23.29 -22.31
N VAL A 82 -1.16 -23.28 -22.12
CA VAL A 82 -0.23 -24.28 -22.71
C VAL A 82 0.15 -25.41 -21.75
N GLY A 83 -0.51 -25.51 -20.58
CA GLY A 83 -0.35 -26.62 -19.64
C GLY A 83 0.74 -26.44 -18.58
N HIS A 84 1.26 -25.23 -18.38
CA HIS A 84 2.28 -24.94 -17.37
C HIS A 84 1.70 -24.17 -16.18
N ASP A 85 1.96 -24.67 -14.97
CA ASP A 85 1.70 -23.98 -13.70
C ASP A 85 2.97 -23.98 -12.86
N PHE A 86 3.16 -22.95 -12.03
CA PHE A 86 4.37 -22.79 -11.23
C PHE A 86 4.08 -23.08 -9.76
N GLU A 87 4.93 -23.90 -9.13
CA GLU A 87 4.87 -24.14 -7.69
C GLU A 87 5.40 -22.93 -6.92
N THR A 88 4.69 -22.55 -5.86
CA THR A 88 5.11 -21.48 -4.96
C THR A 88 5.62 -22.04 -3.64
N ASN A 89 6.91 -21.83 -3.35
CA ASN A 89 7.52 -22.24 -2.09
C ASN A 89 7.50 -21.10 -1.06
N SER A 90 7.12 -21.42 0.18
CA SER A 90 7.01 -20.49 1.30
C SER A 90 8.01 -20.84 2.40
N ILE A 91 9.30 -20.61 2.15
CA ILE A 91 10.37 -20.85 3.13
C ILE A 91 10.74 -19.50 3.79
N TRP A 92 10.60 -19.44 5.12
CA TRP A 92 10.83 -18.22 5.89
C TRP A 92 11.89 -18.44 6.96
N HIS A 93 12.82 -17.50 7.09
CA HIS A 93 13.79 -17.49 8.17
C HIS A 93 13.13 -17.07 9.50
N LYS A 94 13.51 -17.71 10.61
CA LYS A 94 13.00 -17.44 11.97
C LYS A 94 14.16 -17.27 12.97
N GLY A 95 13.93 -16.56 14.08
CA GLY A 95 14.80 -16.62 15.26
C GLY A 95 15.80 -15.48 15.50
N ASN A 96 15.93 -14.49 14.61
CA ASN A 96 16.89 -13.37 14.75
C ASN A 96 16.22 -12.02 15.11
N ASN A 97 15.07 -12.06 15.78
CA ASN A 97 14.23 -10.87 16.00
C ASN A 97 14.95 -9.74 16.76
N ILE A 98 15.80 -10.06 17.75
CA ILE A 98 16.56 -9.04 18.51
C ILE A 98 17.51 -8.27 17.60
N LEU A 99 18.29 -8.97 16.78
CA LEU A 99 19.25 -8.35 15.86
C LEU A 99 18.53 -7.43 14.86
N TYR A 100 17.45 -7.92 14.25
CA TYR A 100 16.69 -7.15 13.27
C TYR A 100 15.93 -5.99 13.90
N MET A 101 15.43 -6.14 15.12
CA MET A 101 14.82 -5.05 15.89
C MET A 101 15.83 -3.92 16.13
N LEU A 102 17.04 -4.23 16.62
CA LEU A 102 18.09 -3.24 16.85
C LEU A 102 18.49 -2.52 15.56
N PHE A 103 18.61 -3.28 14.46
CA PHE A 103 18.88 -2.72 13.14
C PHE A 103 17.78 -1.74 12.69
N LEU A 104 16.50 -2.15 12.78
CA LEU A 104 15.37 -1.30 12.38
C LEU A 104 15.24 -0.03 13.24
N PHE A 105 15.46 -0.13 14.55
CA PHE A 105 15.47 1.05 15.42
C PHE A 105 16.63 1.99 15.11
N THR A 106 17.80 1.45 14.75
CA THR A 106 18.95 2.27 14.33
C THR A 106 18.65 3.01 13.03
N ILE A 107 18.06 2.34 12.04
CA ILE A 107 17.62 2.99 10.78
C ILE A 107 16.55 4.05 11.05
N SER A 108 15.61 3.77 11.96
CA SER A 108 14.57 4.73 12.33
C SER A 108 15.15 5.97 13.02
N ALA A 109 16.10 5.76 13.95
CA ALA A 109 16.83 6.84 14.61
C ALA A 109 17.62 7.67 13.60
N TYR A 110 18.27 7.02 12.63
CA TYR A 110 18.96 7.69 11.53
C TYR A 110 18.02 8.64 10.76
N PHE A 111 16.83 8.20 10.36
CA PHE A 111 15.87 9.08 9.67
C PHE A 111 15.42 10.27 10.53
N ILE A 112 15.15 10.04 11.82
CA ILE A 112 14.76 11.12 12.75
C ILE A 112 15.91 12.13 12.90
N ILE A 113 17.14 11.65 13.11
CA ILE A 113 18.33 12.52 13.24
C ILE A 113 18.57 13.31 11.95
N CYS A 114 18.48 12.67 10.79
CA CYS A 114 18.57 13.35 9.49
C CYS A 114 17.54 14.47 9.35
N SER A 115 16.29 14.22 9.75
CA SER A 115 15.25 15.25 9.75
C SER A 115 15.62 16.47 10.61
N LEU A 116 16.17 16.23 11.80
CA LEU A 116 16.51 17.29 12.77
C LEU A 116 17.77 18.08 12.38
N ILE A 117 18.73 17.45 11.68
CA ILE A 117 19.95 18.10 11.20
C ILE A 117 19.68 18.90 9.92
N LEU A 118 18.91 18.33 8.99
CA LEU A 118 18.65 18.93 7.68
C LEU A 118 17.55 20.01 7.74
N ASP A 119 16.67 19.99 8.75
CA ASP A 119 15.70 21.07 8.95
C ASP A 119 16.43 22.36 9.36
N LYS A 120 16.42 23.33 8.43
CA LYS A 120 17.00 24.66 8.66
C LYS A 120 16.22 25.48 9.70
N SER A 121 14.96 25.14 9.98
CA SER A 121 14.10 25.88 10.90
C SER A 121 14.14 25.34 12.34
N LYS A 122 14.44 24.04 12.55
CA LYS A 122 14.50 23.25 13.80
C LYS A 122 13.26 23.26 14.71
N LYS A 123 12.47 24.34 14.72
CA LYS A 123 11.17 24.46 15.42
C LYS A 123 10.00 24.00 14.54
N SER A 124 10.23 23.61 13.29
CA SER A 124 9.18 23.26 12.32
C SER A 124 8.83 21.77 12.30
N VAL A 125 9.79 20.85 12.52
CA VAL A 125 9.57 19.39 12.31
C VAL A 125 8.32 18.84 13.01
N LEU A 126 8.10 19.16 14.29
CA LEU A 126 6.92 18.66 15.01
C LEU A 126 5.62 19.29 14.50
N LYS A 127 5.65 20.57 14.11
CA LYS A 127 4.49 21.25 13.52
C LYS A 127 4.19 20.69 12.13
N ASP A 128 5.22 20.43 11.34
CA ASP A 128 5.13 19.80 10.03
C ASP A 128 4.60 18.37 10.16
N GLN A 129 5.02 17.61 11.19
CA GLN A 129 4.48 16.28 11.44
C GLN A 129 2.97 16.31 11.74
N ILE A 130 2.50 17.34 12.47
CA ILE A 130 1.05 17.54 12.68
C ILE A 130 0.37 17.85 11.34
N GLY A 131 1.01 18.62 10.46
CA GLY A 131 0.55 18.87 9.09
C GLY A 131 0.47 17.57 8.27
N ILE A 132 1.56 16.81 8.22
CA ILE A 132 1.67 15.52 7.52
C ILE A 132 0.58 14.56 7.98
N ASN A 133 0.26 14.51 9.28
CA ASN A 133 -0.81 13.65 9.82
C ASN A 133 -2.23 14.07 9.37
N LYS A 134 -2.42 15.30 8.88
CA LYS A 134 -3.69 15.79 8.34
C LYS A 134 -3.80 15.63 6.82
N GLU A 135 -2.69 15.33 6.15
CA GLU A 135 -2.69 15.13 4.70
C GLU A 135 -3.40 13.82 4.32
N HIS A 136 -4.19 13.90 3.24
CA HIS A 136 -4.96 12.76 2.75
C HIS A 136 -4.09 11.69 2.08
N GLY A 137 -3.03 12.10 1.36
CA GLY A 137 -2.08 11.18 0.71
C GLY A 137 -2.54 10.59 -0.63
N ILE A 138 -3.54 11.17 -1.31
CA ILE A 138 -3.98 10.69 -2.63
C ILE A 138 -2.85 10.81 -3.65
N PHE A 139 -2.60 9.74 -4.41
CA PHE A 139 -1.59 9.72 -5.46
C PHE A 139 -1.92 10.72 -6.59
N PRO A 140 -0.95 11.50 -7.09
CA PRO A 140 0.47 11.56 -6.71
C PRO A 140 0.73 12.59 -5.60
N SER A 141 0.63 12.19 -4.32
CA SER A 141 1.06 13.03 -3.20
C SER A 141 2.58 12.93 -3.02
N ASP A 142 3.23 14.09 -2.94
CA ASP A 142 4.65 14.21 -2.65
C ASP A 142 4.81 15.06 -1.38
N PHE A 143 4.82 14.40 -0.22
CA PHE A 143 4.98 15.09 1.07
C PHE A 143 6.34 15.78 1.15
N PHE A 144 7.38 15.21 0.51
CA PHE A 144 8.71 15.80 0.52
C PHE A 144 8.73 17.15 -0.20
N SER A 145 7.96 17.30 -1.28
CA SER A 145 7.81 18.59 -1.96
C SER A 145 7.15 19.67 -1.08
N ILE A 146 6.31 19.27 -0.13
CA ILE A 146 5.52 20.17 0.73
C ILE A 146 6.27 20.49 2.04
N TYR A 147 6.81 19.48 2.71
CA TYR A 147 7.40 19.57 4.05
C TYR A 147 8.92 19.38 4.08
N GLY A 148 9.55 19.13 2.93
CA GLY A 148 11.00 18.98 2.80
C GLY A 148 11.56 17.87 3.70
N SER A 149 12.64 18.18 4.42
CA SER A 149 13.33 17.23 5.29
C SER A 149 12.50 16.72 6.46
N SER A 150 11.42 17.42 6.86
CA SER A 150 10.50 16.97 7.91
C SER A 150 9.85 15.63 7.57
N CYS A 151 9.77 15.23 6.30
CA CYS A 151 9.28 13.91 5.92
C CYS A 151 10.14 12.77 6.42
N TYR A 152 11.46 12.96 6.60
CA TYR A 152 12.32 11.92 7.19
C TYR A 152 11.90 11.58 8.62
N PHE A 153 11.39 12.56 9.38
CA PHE A 153 10.81 12.29 10.70
C PHE A 153 9.62 11.34 10.59
N ASN A 154 8.69 11.62 9.67
CA ASN A 154 7.54 10.74 9.41
C ASN A 154 7.97 9.32 8.99
N MET A 155 8.99 9.19 8.13
CA MET A 155 9.55 7.89 7.75
C MET A 155 10.06 7.11 8.96
N GLY A 156 10.83 7.76 9.84
CA GLY A 156 11.35 7.16 11.07
C GLY A 156 10.25 6.73 12.04
N VAL A 157 9.22 7.58 12.21
CA VAL A 157 8.05 7.26 13.06
C VAL A 157 7.26 6.07 12.51
N LEU A 158 7.01 6.02 11.20
CA LEU A 158 6.34 4.87 10.57
C LEU A 158 7.16 3.58 10.68
N CYS A 159 8.49 3.69 10.58
CA CYS A 159 9.39 2.55 10.75
C CYS A 159 9.37 2.02 12.20
N ILE A 160 9.41 2.90 13.21
CA ILE A 160 9.27 2.53 14.63
C ILE A 160 7.92 1.88 14.87
N PHE A 161 6.84 2.51 14.41
CA PHE A 161 5.48 2.04 14.63
C PHE A 161 5.26 0.65 14.02
N SER A 162 5.67 0.44 12.77
CA SER A 162 5.53 -0.87 12.12
C SER A 162 6.41 -1.94 12.75
N THR A 163 7.63 -1.60 13.18
CA THR A 163 8.49 -2.53 13.93
C THR A 163 7.85 -2.93 15.25
N LEU A 164 7.35 -1.97 16.03
CA LEU A 164 6.64 -2.23 17.28
C LEU A 164 5.38 -3.07 17.06
N PHE A 165 4.60 -2.78 16.02
CA PHE A 165 3.42 -3.57 15.69
C PHE A 165 3.75 -5.05 15.49
N VAL A 166 4.80 -5.37 14.70
CA VAL A 166 5.22 -6.76 14.48
C VAL A 166 5.62 -7.45 15.78
N LEU A 167 6.38 -6.75 16.65
CA LEU A 167 6.80 -7.30 17.93
C LEU A 167 5.62 -7.53 18.88
N LEU A 168 4.64 -6.62 18.90
CA LEU A 168 3.45 -6.70 19.75
C LEU A 168 2.58 -7.92 19.43
N ILE A 169 2.48 -8.30 18.16
CA ILE A 169 1.73 -9.50 17.74
C ILE A 169 2.57 -10.78 17.79
N ASN A 170 3.78 -10.73 18.36
CA ASN A 170 4.76 -11.83 18.38
C ASN A 170 5.10 -12.36 16.98
N GLY A 171 5.15 -11.48 15.98
CA GLY A 171 5.54 -11.82 14.61
C GLY A 171 7.07 -11.89 14.45
N ASP A 172 7.51 -12.70 13.48
CA ASP A 172 8.94 -12.80 13.15
C ASP A 172 9.40 -11.65 12.25
N LEU A 173 10.53 -11.03 12.64
CA LEU A 173 11.29 -10.13 11.78
C LEU A 173 12.16 -10.98 10.86
N ASN A 174 11.86 -10.94 9.57
CA ASN A 174 12.61 -11.61 8.51
C ASN A 174 12.64 -10.72 7.26
N GLY A 175 13.31 -11.17 6.20
CA GLY A 175 13.52 -10.36 4.98
C GLY A 175 12.22 -9.71 4.45
N PRO A 176 11.14 -10.48 4.23
CA PRO A 176 9.88 -9.90 3.76
C PRO A 176 9.18 -8.97 4.76
N THR A 177 9.17 -9.29 6.06
CA THR A 177 8.62 -8.38 7.08
C THR A 177 9.40 -7.06 7.13
N ILE A 178 10.74 -7.12 7.08
CA ILE A 178 11.62 -5.95 7.01
C ILE A 178 11.35 -5.16 5.72
N GLY A 179 11.18 -5.85 4.59
CA GLY A 179 10.80 -5.22 3.32
C GLY A 179 9.45 -4.48 3.40
N ALA A 180 8.48 -5.03 4.13
CA ALA A 180 7.18 -4.39 4.37
C ALA A 180 7.33 -3.14 5.27
N ILE A 181 8.13 -3.23 6.33
CA ILE A 181 8.46 -2.10 7.23
C ILE A 181 9.13 -0.97 6.44
N PHE A 182 10.15 -1.28 5.64
CA PHE A 182 10.81 -0.28 4.78
C PHE A 182 9.90 0.27 3.70
N SER A 183 8.97 -0.53 3.17
CA SER A 183 7.94 -0.03 2.26
C SER A 183 7.00 0.96 2.96
N MET A 184 6.60 0.68 4.20
CA MET A 184 5.78 1.62 4.97
C MET A 184 6.53 2.92 5.25
N ALA A 185 7.80 2.84 5.66
CA ALA A 185 8.66 4.00 5.88
C ALA A 185 8.91 4.79 4.59
N GLY A 186 9.27 4.13 3.48
CA GLY A 186 9.54 4.77 2.18
C GLY A 186 8.36 5.57 1.62
N PHE A 187 7.15 5.03 1.76
CA PHE A 187 5.93 5.75 1.38
C PHE A 187 5.49 6.82 2.38
N GLY A 188 6.21 6.98 3.49
CA GLY A 188 6.07 8.10 4.42
C GLY A 188 6.37 9.47 3.79
N CYS A 189 7.13 9.51 2.68
CA CYS A 189 7.32 10.72 1.88
C CYS A 189 6.29 10.91 0.77
N TYR A 190 5.44 9.90 0.51
CA TYR A 190 4.61 9.81 -0.70
C TYR A 190 3.12 9.60 -0.44
N GLY A 191 2.65 9.74 0.82
CA GLY A 191 1.22 9.68 1.12
C GLY A 191 0.85 8.93 2.39
N LYS A 192 1.80 8.34 3.12
CA LYS A 192 1.51 7.66 4.40
C LYS A 192 1.86 8.50 5.59
N ASN A 193 1.01 8.44 6.61
CA ASN A 193 1.26 8.95 7.94
C ASN A 193 0.57 8.01 8.96
N LEU A 194 0.76 8.25 10.26
CA LEU A 194 0.14 7.38 11.27
C LEU A 194 -1.40 7.47 11.25
N ALA A 195 -1.95 8.68 11.10
CA ALA A 195 -3.38 8.91 11.16
C ALA A 195 -4.14 8.16 10.05
N ASN A 196 -3.56 8.09 8.85
CA ASN A 196 -4.16 7.39 7.73
C ASN A 196 -3.77 5.91 7.68
N SER A 197 -2.63 5.48 8.23
CA SER A 197 -2.19 4.07 8.16
C SER A 197 -2.74 3.18 9.28
N VAL A 198 -2.89 3.72 10.50
CA VAL A 198 -3.36 2.95 11.67
C VAL A 198 -4.75 2.33 11.44
N PRO A 199 -5.76 3.04 10.89
CA PRO A 199 -7.07 2.44 10.65
C PRO A 199 -7.02 1.22 9.72
N LEU A 200 -6.12 1.22 8.72
CA LEU A 200 -5.96 0.07 7.83
C LEU A 200 -5.34 -1.13 8.54
N ILE A 201 -4.33 -0.90 9.37
CA ILE A 201 -3.72 -1.97 10.17
C ILE A 201 -4.74 -2.55 11.15
N ILE A 202 -5.59 -1.72 11.75
CA ILE A 202 -6.70 -2.20 12.59
C ILE A 202 -7.64 -3.09 11.78
N GLY A 203 -8.11 -2.61 10.62
CA GLY A 203 -9.00 -3.39 9.75
C GLY A 203 -8.40 -4.72 9.28
N ALA A 204 -7.15 -4.70 8.85
CA ALA A 204 -6.42 -5.87 8.41
C ALA A 204 -6.17 -6.86 9.58
N SER A 205 -5.89 -6.35 10.78
CA SER A 205 -5.76 -7.19 11.98
C SER A 205 -7.10 -7.81 12.39
N LEU A 206 -8.22 -7.11 12.22
CA LEU A 206 -9.54 -7.68 12.46
C LEU A 206 -9.86 -8.80 11.45
N ALA A 207 -9.49 -8.62 10.18
CA ALA A 207 -9.67 -9.65 9.16
C ALA A 207 -8.80 -10.88 9.42
N SER A 208 -7.57 -10.71 9.93
CA SER A 208 -6.71 -11.86 10.23
C SER A 208 -7.21 -12.71 11.39
N LEU A 209 -7.93 -12.14 12.37
CA LEU A 209 -8.52 -12.89 13.48
C LEU A 209 -9.61 -13.89 13.05
N ILE A 210 -10.22 -13.68 11.88
CA ILE A 210 -11.24 -14.57 11.30
C ILE A 210 -10.73 -15.30 10.05
N SER A 211 -9.48 -15.06 9.64
CA SER A 211 -8.85 -15.74 8.52
C SER A 211 -8.26 -17.07 8.99
N ILE A 212 -8.00 -17.97 8.06
CA ILE A 212 -7.40 -19.29 8.32
C ILE A 212 -5.94 -19.16 8.78
N SER A 213 -5.25 -18.09 8.37
CA SER A 213 -3.84 -17.87 8.70
C SER A 213 -3.68 -17.04 9.97
N ASP A 214 -2.83 -17.52 10.89
CA ASP A 214 -2.53 -16.82 12.14
C ASP A 214 -2.03 -15.39 11.89
N ILE A 215 -2.40 -14.48 12.78
CA ILE A 215 -2.02 -13.06 12.73
C ILE A 215 -0.50 -12.85 12.76
N ASN A 216 0.23 -13.71 13.46
CA ASN A 216 1.68 -13.65 13.63
C ASN A 216 2.45 -14.39 12.53
N SER A 217 1.77 -15.06 11.60
CA SER A 217 2.43 -15.73 10.49
C SER A 217 3.11 -14.71 9.56
N PRO A 218 4.32 -14.99 9.03
CA PRO A 218 5.05 -14.04 8.18
C PRO A 218 4.22 -13.49 7.01
N VAL A 219 3.41 -14.34 6.38
CA VAL A 219 2.53 -13.94 5.27
C VAL A 219 1.50 -12.93 5.75
N THR A 220 0.77 -13.23 6.83
CA THR A 220 -0.25 -12.33 7.36
C THR A 220 0.33 -11.00 7.84
N VAL A 221 1.47 -11.02 8.54
CA VAL A 221 2.16 -9.80 9.00
C VAL A 221 2.52 -8.90 7.82
N VAL A 222 3.11 -9.48 6.77
CA VAL A 222 3.43 -8.78 5.53
C VAL A 222 2.16 -8.18 4.90
N CYS A 223 1.07 -8.95 4.83
CA CYS A 223 -0.20 -8.46 4.29
C CYS A 223 -0.76 -7.27 5.09
N ILE A 224 -0.75 -7.35 6.42
CA ILE A 224 -1.23 -6.28 7.30
C ILE A 224 -0.41 -5.00 7.07
N LEU A 225 0.91 -5.09 7.04
CA LEU A 225 1.77 -3.91 6.83
C LEU A 225 1.58 -3.32 5.43
N PHE A 226 1.46 -4.15 4.39
CA PHE A 226 1.19 -3.67 3.03
C PHE A 226 -0.27 -3.20 2.82
N SER A 227 -1.22 -3.53 3.69
CA SER A 227 -2.58 -2.96 3.59
C SER A 227 -2.56 -1.43 3.64
N THR A 228 -1.57 -0.84 4.34
CA THR A 228 -1.33 0.60 4.41
C THR A 228 -1.05 1.26 3.05
N GLY A 229 -0.83 0.50 1.97
CA GLY A 229 -0.84 1.03 0.60
C GLY A 229 -2.16 1.71 0.21
N LEU A 230 -3.24 1.38 0.91
CA LEU A 230 -4.57 1.98 0.78
C LEU A 230 -4.79 3.16 1.76
N ALA A 231 -3.73 3.64 2.43
CA ALA A 231 -3.75 4.81 3.30
C ALA A 231 -4.57 6.01 2.77
N PRO A 232 -4.55 6.34 1.47
CA PRO A 232 -5.31 7.48 0.97
C PRO A 232 -6.82 7.37 1.16
N ILE A 233 -7.37 6.14 1.23
CA ILE A 233 -8.80 5.91 1.47
C ILE A 233 -9.17 6.37 2.88
N SER A 234 -8.37 5.99 3.87
CA SER A 234 -8.52 6.44 5.25
C SER A 234 -8.29 7.95 5.39
N GLY A 235 -7.27 8.47 4.71
CA GLY A 235 -6.94 9.90 4.73
C GLY A 235 -8.06 10.76 4.17
N TYR A 236 -8.62 10.40 3.02
CA TYR A 236 -9.62 11.21 2.31
C TYR A 236 -11.06 10.99 2.80
N TYR A 237 -11.49 9.73 2.91
CA TYR A 237 -12.86 9.39 3.31
C TYR A 237 -13.04 9.28 4.83
N GLY A 238 -11.94 9.15 5.57
CA GLY A 238 -11.93 9.03 7.02
C GLY A 238 -11.63 7.60 7.51
N TRP A 239 -11.29 7.51 8.79
CA TRP A 239 -10.84 6.28 9.45
C TRP A 239 -11.78 5.06 9.30
N PRO A 240 -13.13 5.17 9.26
CA PRO A 240 -13.98 3.98 9.13
C PRO A 240 -13.77 3.27 7.80
N TYR A 241 -13.60 4.04 6.72
CA TYR A 241 -13.34 3.49 5.39
C TYR A 241 -11.93 2.89 5.30
N GLY A 242 -10.98 3.42 6.07
CA GLY A 242 -9.67 2.79 6.27
C GLY A 242 -9.78 1.39 6.88
N ILE A 243 -10.58 1.22 7.93
CA ILE A 243 -10.81 -0.10 8.55
C ILE A 243 -11.43 -1.07 7.53
N ILE A 244 -12.46 -0.64 6.79
CA ILE A 244 -13.09 -1.49 5.76
C ILE A 244 -12.09 -1.87 4.67
N ALA A 245 -11.29 -0.92 4.19
CA ALA A 245 -10.29 -1.17 3.16
C ALA A 245 -9.21 -2.17 3.62
N GLY A 246 -8.68 -1.99 4.84
CA GLY A 246 -7.71 -2.92 5.43
C GLY A 246 -8.29 -4.31 5.64
N PHE A 247 -9.55 -4.40 6.08
CA PHE A 247 -10.25 -5.66 6.26
C PHE A 247 -10.39 -6.44 4.94
N LEU A 248 -10.87 -5.77 3.88
CA LEU A 248 -11.04 -6.38 2.55
C LEU A 248 -9.71 -6.75 1.89
N HIS A 249 -8.65 -5.99 2.17
CA HIS A 249 -7.31 -6.25 1.65
C HIS A 249 -6.80 -7.64 2.01
N ILE A 250 -6.94 -8.06 3.27
CA ILE A 250 -6.51 -9.40 3.71
C ILE A 250 -7.16 -10.51 2.89
N PHE A 251 -8.49 -10.47 2.73
CA PHE A 251 -9.20 -11.47 1.92
C PHE A 251 -8.79 -11.45 0.46
N MET A 252 -8.56 -10.26 -0.10
CA MET A 252 -8.14 -10.12 -1.49
C MET A 252 -6.75 -10.74 -1.72
N VAL A 253 -5.78 -10.49 -0.81
CA VAL A 253 -4.40 -10.98 -0.97
C VAL A 253 -4.32 -12.50 -0.99
N PHE A 254 -5.05 -13.17 -0.09
CA PHE A 254 -5.04 -14.64 0.00
C PHE A 254 -5.65 -15.35 -1.21
N ASN A 255 -6.53 -14.68 -1.97
CA ASN A 255 -7.15 -15.27 -3.16
C ASN A 255 -6.40 -14.94 -4.45
N ILE A 256 -5.91 -13.70 -4.57
CA ILE A 256 -5.40 -13.22 -5.86
C ILE A 256 -4.02 -13.77 -6.23
N GLY A 257 -3.28 -14.31 -5.25
CA GLY A 257 -2.00 -14.99 -5.47
C GLY A 257 -2.10 -16.15 -6.47
N GLN A 258 -3.24 -16.85 -6.49
CA GLN A 258 -3.49 -17.97 -7.40
C GLN A 258 -3.60 -17.51 -8.87
N LEU A 259 -4.11 -16.31 -9.13
CA LEU A 259 -4.32 -15.82 -10.49
C LEU A 259 -3.02 -15.57 -11.24
N HIS A 260 -1.96 -15.21 -10.51
CA HIS A 260 -0.66 -14.90 -11.09
C HIS A 260 0.41 -15.96 -10.83
N GLY A 261 0.08 -17.07 -10.15
CA GLY A 261 0.98 -18.23 -9.96
C GLY A 261 2.36 -17.88 -9.39
N GLY A 262 2.44 -16.91 -8.47
CA GLY A 262 3.72 -16.46 -7.90
C GLY A 262 4.60 -15.59 -8.81
N LEU A 263 4.17 -15.27 -10.04
CA LEU A 263 4.93 -14.44 -10.99
C LEU A 263 5.09 -12.97 -10.57
N ASN A 264 4.24 -12.50 -9.63
CA ASN A 264 4.26 -11.14 -9.08
C ASN A 264 4.73 -11.16 -7.61
N LEU A 265 5.88 -10.54 -7.34
CA LEU A 265 6.36 -10.32 -5.96
C LEU A 265 5.47 -9.32 -5.21
N TYR A 266 4.80 -8.42 -5.93
CA TYR A 266 4.00 -7.34 -5.35
C TYR A 266 2.51 -7.72 -5.29
N ASN A 267 2.21 -8.96 -4.86
CA ASN A 267 0.85 -9.46 -4.70
C ASN A 267 -0.03 -8.51 -3.86
N ASN A 268 0.54 -7.94 -2.80
CA ASN A 268 -0.17 -6.95 -1.96
C ASN A 268 -0.54 -5.65 -2.71
N GLY A 269 0.29 -5.23 -3.66
CA GLY A 269 -0.01 -4.07 -4.52
C GLY A 269 -1.15 -4.37 -5.50
N LEU A 270 -1.16 -5.59 -6.06
CA LEU A 270 -2.26 -6.09 -6.89
C LEU A 270 -3.58 -6.14 -6.11
N ALA A 271 -3.59 -6.77 -4.95
CA ALA A 271 -4.76 -6.83 -4.07
C ALA A 271 -5.24 -5.43 -3.67
N GLY A 272 -4.32 -4.54 -3.27
CA GLY A 272 -4.66 -3.16 -2.92
C GLY A 272 -5.29 -2.39 -4.08
N GLY A 273 -4.75 -2.52 -5.29
CA GLY A 273 -5.34 -1.89 -6.48
C GLY A 273 -6.78 -2.35 -6.73
N PHE A 274 -7.06 -3.65 -6.62
CA PHE A 274 -8.43 -4.17 -6.75
C PHE A 274 -9.36 -3.71 -5.63
N VAL A 275 -8.92 -3.75 -4.37
CA VAL A 275 -9.73 -3.24 -3.24
C VAL A 275 -10.10 -1.78 -3.48
N ALA A 276 -9.14 -0.92 -3.82
CA ALA A 276 -9.42 0.48 -4.12
C ALA A 276 -10.38 0.63 -5.31
N ALA A 277 -10.15 -0.10 -6.40
CA ALA A 277 -11.01 -0.05 -7.60
C ALA A 277 -12.47 -0.47 -7.32
N ILE A 278 -12.69 -1.34 -6.33
CA ILE A 278 -14.04 -1.78 -5.93
C ILE A 278 -14.68 -0.81 -4.94
N ILE A 279 -13.97 -0.44 -3.88
CA ILE A 279 -14.61 0.29 -2.77
C ILE A 279 -14.76 1.77 -3.04
N VAL A 280 -13.83 2.40 -3.77
CA VAL A 280 -13.86 3.85 -4.01
C VAL A 280 -15.14 4.25 -4.75
N PRO A 281 -15.52 3.63 -5.90
CA PRO A 281 -16.77 3.98 -6.57
C PRO A 281 -18.02 3.73 -5.72
N VAL A 282 -18.01 2.70 -4.87
CA VAL A 282 -19.11 2.39 -3.96
C VAL A 282 -19.27 3.49 -2.91
N ILE A 283 -18.17 3.92 -2.29
CA ILE A 283 -18.16 5.00 -1.29
C ILE A 283 -18.68 6.30 -1.92
N GLU A 284 -18.16 6.67 -3.09
CA GLU A 284 -18.56 7.89 -3.80
C GLU A 284 -20.07 7.89 -4.12
N SER A 285 -20.60 6.77 -4.61
CA SER A 285 -22.03 6.61 -4.93
C SER A 285 -22.93 6.77 -3.70
N LEU A 286 -22.54 6.18 -2.56
CA LEU A 286 -23.29 6.28 -1.30
C LEU A 286 -23.27 7.70 -0.74
N GLN A 287 -22.14 8.40 -0.80
CA GLN A 287 -22.02 9.77 -0.32
C GLN A 287 -22.85 10.75 -1.16
N VAL A 288 -22.86 10.59 -2.49
CA VAL A 288 -23.72 11.39 -3.39
C VAL A 288 -25.20 11.20 -3.03
N THR A 289 -25.60 9.96 -2.73
CA THR A 289 -26.98 9.63 -2.34
C THR A 289 -27.36 10.29 -1.01
N ASN A 290 -26.47 10.25 -0.01
CA ASN A 290 -26.69 10.87 1.28
C ASN A 290 -26.81 12.40 1.18
N THR A 291 -25.98 13.05 0.38
CA THR A 291 -26.07 14.50 0.14
C THR A 291 -27.41 14.89 -0.48
N LYS A 292 -27.87 14.15 -1.50
CA LYS A 292 -29.20 14.37 -2.11
C LYS A 292 -30.34 14.17 -1.12
N ASN A 293 -30.25 13.17 -0.26
CA ASN A 293 -31.28 12.89 0.76
C ASN A 293 -31.31 13.95 1.87
N ASN A 294 -30.15 14.47 2.29
CA ASN A 294 -30.05 15.55 3.27
C ASN A 294 -30.61 16.87 2.72
N LEU A 295 -30.34 17.19 1.44
CA LEU A 295 -30.95 18.34 0.76
C LEU A 295 -32.47 18.20 0.64
N LYS A 296 -32.99 16.99 0.36
CA LYS A 296 -34.44 16.72 0.36
C LYS A 296 -35.09 16.82 1.75
N LYS A 297 -34.36 16.50 2.82
CA LYS A 297 -34.85 16.68 4.20
C LYS A 297 -34.83 18.15 4.62
N SER A 298 -33.76 18.88 4.29
CA SER A 298 -33.63 20.32 4.58
C SER A 298 -34.61 21.19 3.80
N SER A 299 -35.09 20.74 2.63
CA SER A 299 -36.15 21.43 1.88
C SER A 299 -37.56 21.12 2.37
N LYS A 300 -37.72 20.14 3.29
CA LYS A 300 -39.00 19.77 3.91
C LYS A 300 -39.16 20.29 5.34
N SER A 301 -38.13 20.85 5.95
CA SER A 301 -38.24 21.53 7.26
C SER A 301 -38.96 22.87 7.08
N PRO A 302 -39.97 23.19 7.92
CA PRO A 302 -40.68 24.46 7.82
C PRO A 302 -39.70 25.64 8.03
N PRO A 303 -39.89 26.77 7.33
CA PRO A 303 -39.04 27.93 7.50
C PRO A 303 -39.09 28.37 8.97
N ILE A 304 -37.91 28.57 9.56
CA ILE A 304 -37.76 29.15 10.89
C ILE A 304 -38.44 30.51 10.84
N SER A 305 -39.58 30.66 11.55
CA SER A 305 -40.23 31.96 11.71
C SER A 305 -39.28 32.84 12.51
N LEU A 306 -38.51 33.68 11.82
CA LEU A 306 -37.81 34.80 12.42
C LEU A 306 -38.87 35.70 13.04
N GLY A 307 -39.08 35.55 14.34
CA GLY A 307 -39.93 36.43 15.14
C GLY A 307 -39.32 37.82 15.18
N ILE A 308 -39.60 38.62 14.14
CA ILE A 308 -39.36 40.05 14.16
C ILE A 308 -40.35 40.63 15.17
N LYS A 309 -39.88 40.88 16.40
CA LYS A 309 -40.54 41.83 17.29
C LYS A 309 -40.56 43.16 16.56
N LYS A 310 -41.73 43.58 16.07
CA LYS A 310 -42.00 44.98 15.75
C LYS A 310 -42.01 45.74 17.09
N GLU A 311 -40.93 46.43 17.39
CA GLU A 311 -41.01 47.64 18.21
C GLU A 311 -41.58 48.74 17.32
N ALA A 312 -42.79 49.19 17.64
CA ALA A 312 -43.34 50.46 17.22
C ALA A 312 -44.42 50.87 18.23
N ASP A 313 -44.11 51.96 18.92
CA ASP A 313 -44.92 52.91 19.70
C ASP A 313 -45.62 52.45 21.00
#